data_AF-A0A813DGT3-F1
#
_entry.id   AF-A0A813DGT3-F1
#
_cell.length_a   1.000
_cell.length_b   1.000
_cell.length_c   1.000
_cell.angle_alpha   90.00
_cell.angle_beta   90.00
_cell.angle_gamma   90.00
#
_symmetry.space_group_name_H-M   'P 1'
#
loop_
_entity.id
_entity.type
_entity.pdbx_description
1 polymer ?
#
loop_
_entity_poly.entity_id
_entity_poly.type
_entity_poly.pdbx_seq_one_letter_code
_entity_poly.pdbx_strand_id
1 'polypeptide(L)'
;AFWLIVHKFALDAIDTFAYIITTAMLLWLASGLLLLGLMVALLRLVLRRFSGSVSYEELHSAKAAEALVAEEEFHRQPLWDGYVDSSELAAWLREAKPGLVVVDVRDFDFARYGCKISGARHAASKLLLQDMSPLRSALTGDEGRTVVFHCMFSQFRGPKCAQEYARLVRGSGEGSGGGAQQKVLVLRGGFVEFHRAFGEAHDKHLLFEALDDTEKKKDE
;
A
#
# COMPACT_ATOMS: atom_id res chain seq x y z
N ALA A 1 -53.52 -85.48 3.13
CA ALA A 1 -52.28 -85.37 3.94
C ALA A 1 -51.17 -84.66 3.17
N PHE A 2 -50.69 -85.17 2.04
CA PHE A 2 -49.59 -84.58 1.26
C PHE A 2 -49.81 -83.11 0.85
N TRP A 3 -50.99 -82.76 0.32
CA TRP A 3 -51.30 -81.40 -0.13
C TRP A 3 -51.30 -80.37 1.02
N LEU A 4 -51.72 -80.77 2.23
CA LEU A 4 -51.68 -79.91 3.42
C LEU A 4 -50.25 -79.65 3.91
N ILE A 5 -49.36 -80.65 3.78
CA ILE A 5 -47.94 -80.51 4.13
C ILE A 5 -47.26 -79.55 3.15
N VAL A 6 -47.50 -79.72 1.84
CA VAL A 6 -46.97 -78.82 0.81
C VAL A 6 -47.48 -77.39 0.98
N HIS A 7 -48.78 -77.21 1.28
CA HIS A 7 -49.37 -75.90 1.51
C HIS A 7 -48.78 -75.21 2.75
N LYS A 8 -48.59 -75.95 3.85
CA LYS A 8 -47.94 -75.43 5.06
C LYS A 8 -46.50 -75.01 4.81
N PHE A 9 -45.70 -75.83 4.11
CA PHE A 9 -44.33 -75.48 3.73
C PHE A 9 -44.27 -74.24 2.84
N ALA A 10 -45.24 -74.06 1.92
CA ALA A 10 -45.30 -72.89 1.06
C ALA A 10 -45.62 -71.61 1.87
N LEU A 11 -46.54 -71.68 2.83
CA LEU A 11 -46.85 -70.56 3.73
C LEU A 11 -45.67 -70.20 4.64
N ASP A 12 -45.04 -71.20 5.27
CA ASP A 12 -43.86 -70.99 6.12
C ASP A 12 -42.69 -70.35 5.35
N ALA A 13 -42.52 -70.74 4.07
CA ALA A 13 -41.53 -70.12 3.19
C ALA A 13 -41.87 -68.65 2.87
N ILE A 14 -43.13 -68.35 2.56
CA ILE A 14 -43.58 -66.97 2.28
C ILE A 14 -43.38 -66.07 3.51
N ASP A 15 -43.72 -66.56 4.70
CA ASP A 15 -43.53 -65.82 5.96
C ASP A 15 -42.05 -65.56 6.25
N THR A 16 -41.19 -66.55 5.99
CA THR A 16 -39.74 -66.40 6.13
C THR A 16 -39.18 -65.38 5.14
N PHE A 17 -39.62 -65.40 3.87
CA PHE A 17 -39.23 -64.41 2.87
C PHE A 17 -39.71 -63.01 3.23
N ALA A 18 -40.96 -62.86 3.71
CA ALA A 18 -41.50 -61.59 4.16
C ALA A 18 -40.70 -61.03 5.35
N TYR A 19 -40.33 -61.88 6.31
CA TYR A 19 -39.48 -61.49 7.44
C TYR A 19 -38.08 -61.03 6.99
N ILE A 20 -37.45 -61.72 6.04
CA ILE A 20 -36.13 -61.32 5.51
C ILE A 20 -36.21 -59.98 4.79
N ILE A 21 -37.24 -59.76 3.96
CA ILE A 21 -37.40 -58.51 3.21
C ILE A 21 -37.65 -57.34 4.16
N THR A 22 -38.56 -57.49 5.13
CA THR A 22 -38.87 -56.43 6.10
C THR A 22 -37.67 -56.07 6.97
N THR A 23 -36.92 -57.06 7.47
CA THR A 23 -35.70 -56.82 8.26
C THR A 23 -34.59 -56.16 7.43
N ALA A 24 -34.40 -56.57 6.17
CA ALA A 24 -33.47 -55.91 5.26
C ALA A 24 -33.87 -54.45 4.98
N MET A 25 -35.17 -54.17 4.76
CA MET A 25 -35.68 -52.80 4.59
C MET A 25 -35.47 -51.95 5.83
N LEU A 26 -35.72 -52.48 7.03
CA LEU A 26 -35.49 -51.75 8.29
C LEU A 26 -34.02 -51.44 8.51
N LEU A 27 -33.11 -52.38 8.22
CA LEU A 27 -31.66 -52.14 8.29
C LEU A 27 -31.20 -51.10 7.28
N TRP A 28 -31.74 -51.12 6.06
CA TRP A 28 -31.46 -50.12 5.03
C TRP A 28 -31.92 -48.71 5.46
N LEU A 29 -33.13 -48.60 6.03
CA LEU A 29 -33.65 -47.34 6.54
C LEU A 29 -32.84 -46.82 7.75
N ALA A 30 -32.47 -47.70 8.68
CA ALA A 30 -31.68 -47.33 9.86
C ALA A 30 -30.27 -46.85 9.48
N SER A 31 -29.61 -47.51 8.53
CA SER A 31 -28.30 -47.08 8.02
C SER A 31 -28.38 -45.74 7.28
N GLY A 32 -29.44 -45.49 6.51
CA GLY A 32 -29.69 -44.20 5.86
C GLY A 32 -29.84 -43.05 6.86
N LEU A 33 -30.58 -43.26 7.96
CA LEU A 33 -30.74 -42.27 9.04
C LEU A 33 -29.42 -41.96 9.75
N LEU A 34 -28.58 -42.99 9.98
CA LEU A 34 -27.26 -42.81 10.59
C LEU A 34 -26.34 -41.96 9.69
N LEU A 35 -26.30 -42.25 8.39
CA LEU A 35 -25.51 -41.49 7.42
C LEU A 35 -25.99 -40.05 7.29
N LEU A 36 -27.30 -39.82 7.27
CA LEU A 36 -27.87 -38.48 7.25
C LEU A 36 -27.48 -37.69 8.51
N GLY A 37 -27.55 -38.32 9.69
CA GLY A 37 -27.12 -37.71 10.95
C GLY A 37 -25.64 -37.33 10.94
N LEU A 38 -24.78 -38.21 10.42
CA LEU A 38 -23.34 -37.97 10.30
C LEU A 38 -23.03 -36.83 9.31
N MET A 39 -23.74 -36.79 8.17
CA MET A 39 -23.62 -35.72 7.18
C MET A 39 -24.04 -34.36 7.75
N VAL A 40 -25.14 -34.31 8.52
CA VAL A 40 -25.58 -33.08 9.20
C VAL A 40 -24.58 -32.64 10.26
N ALA A 41 -23.98 -33.58 11.02
CA ALA A 41 -22.95 -33.26 12.00
C ALA A 41 -21.67 -32.69 11.35
N LEU A 42 -21.22 -33.30 10.24
CA LEU A 42 -20.11 -32.80 9.44
C LEU A 42 -20.41 -31.40 8.86
N LEU A 43 -21.60 -31.21 8.31
CA LEU A 43 -22.01 -29.90 7.79
C LEU A 43 -22.00 -28.84 8.90
N ARG A 44 -22.52 -29.15 10.09
CA ARG A 44 -22.45 -28.24 11.25
C ARG A 44 -21.01 -27.93 11.67
N LEU A 45 -20.11 -28.91 11.61
CA LEU A 45 -18.69 -28.71 11.94
C LEU A 45 -18.00 -27.79 10.92
N VAL A 46 -18.24 -28.03 9.62
CA VAL A 46 -17.71 -27.20 8.52
C VAL A 46 -18.25 -25.77 8.61
N LEU A 47 -19.56 -25.61 8.83
CA LEU A 47 -20.17 -24.30 8.98
C LEU A 47 -19.64 -23.56 10.22
N ARG A 48 -19.37 -24.26 11.33
CA ARG A 48 -18.70 -23.67 12.51
C ARG A 48 -17.27 -23.21 12.21
N ARG A 49 -16.53 -23.95 11.38
CA ARG A 49 -15.15 -23.59 10.97
C ARG A 49 -15.13 -22.34 10.08
N PHE A 50 -16.14 -22.17 9.23
CA PHE A 50 -16.26 -21.04 8.29
C PHE A 50 -16.97 -19.82 8.86
N SER A 51 -17.67 -19.95 9.98
CA SER A 51 -18.37 -18.85 10.67
C SER A 51 -17.44 -17.92 11.48
N GLY A 52 -16.12 -17.99 11.28
CA GLY A 52 -15.19 -17.00 11.82
C GLY A 52 -15.38 -15.67 11.09
N SER A 53 -16.44 -14.93 11.42
CA SER A 53 -16.62 -13.55 10.98
C SER A 53 -15.63 -12.69 11.75
N VAL A 54 -14.48 -12.39 11.13
CA VAL A 54 -13.62 -11.31 11.61
C VAL A 54 -14.47 -10.05 11.60
N SER A 55 -14.66 -9.44 12.78
CA SER A 55 -15.54 -8.29 12.88
C SER A 55 -14.90 -7.10 12.15
N TYR A 56 -15.73 -6.21 11.63
CA TYR A 56 -15.25 -4.98 11.01
C TYR A 56 -14.37 -4.15 11.97
N GLU A 57 -14.68 -4.20 13.27
CA GLU A 57 -13.91 -3.55 14.33
C GLU A 57 -12.53 -4.19 14.54
N GLU A 58 -12.43 -5.52 14.46
CA GLU A 58 -11.14 -6.20 14.53
C GLU A 58 -10.26 -5.84 13.34
N LEU A 59 -10.82 -5.83 12.13
CA LEU A 59 -10.08 -5.51 10.90
C LEU A 59 -9.62 -4.04 10.86
N HIS A 60 -10.44 -3.12 11.37
CA HIS A 60 -10.05 -1.72 11.53
C HIS A 60 -9.07 -1.49 12.66
N SER A 61 -9.20 -2.20 13.79
CA SER A 61 -8.22 -2.12 14.87
C SER A 61 -6.84 -2.61 14.45
N ALA A 62 -6.77 -3.67 13.63
CA ALA A 62 -5.51 -4.19 13.12
C ALA A 62 -4.86 -3.21 12.13
N LYS A 63 -5.63 -2.67 11.18
CA LYS A 63 -5.14 -1.63 10.27
C LYS A 63 -4.77 -0.33 10.98
N ALA A 64 -5.53 0.05 12.00
CA ALA A 64 -5.23 1.22 12.82
C ALA A 64 -3.97 1.01 13.64
N ALA A 65 -3.78 -0.17 14.24
CA ALA A 65 -2.54 -0.51 14.93
C ALA A 65 -1.34 -0.53 13.98
N GLU A 66 -1.49 -1.10 12.78
CA GLU A 66 -0.46 -1.09 11.74
C GLU A 66 -0.13 0.34 11.26
N ALA A 67 -1.15 1.19 11.09
CA ALA A 67 -0.98 2.60 10.76
C ALA A 67 -0.31 3.39 11.89
N LEU A 68 -0.67 3.14 13.15
CA LEU A 68 -0.05 3.76 14.32
C LEU A 68 1.42 3.34 14.47
N VAL A 69 1.74 2.07 14.21
CA VAL A 69 3.12 1.59 14.19
C VAL A 69 3.91 2.23 13.04
N ALA A 70 3.32 2.33 11.84
CA ALA A 70 3.95 3.00 10.71
C ALA A 70 4.14 4.52 10.94
N GLU A 71 3.18 5.16 11.61
CA GLU A 71 3.26 6.58 12.01
C GLU A 71 4.31 6.78 13.10
N GLU A 72 4.34 5.95 14.15
CA GLU A 72 5.40 5.96 15.16
C GLU A 72 6.78 5.72 14.54
N GLU A 73 6.92 4.77 13.61
CA GLU A 73 8.19 4.48 12.93
C GLU A 73 8.64 5.61 12.01
N PHE A 74 7.69 6.26 11.31
CA PHE A 74 7.96 7.47 10.54
C PHE A 74 8.46 8.63 11.44
N HIS A 75 7.94 8.74 12.66
CA HIS A 75 8.39 9.74 13.65
C HIS A 75 9.64 9.32 14.44
N ARG A 76 10.02 8.03 14.43
CA ARG A 76 11.07 7.49 15.30
C ARG A 76 12.48 8.00 14.97
N GLN A 77 12.72 8.45 13.74
CA GLN A 77 13.76 9.45 13.40
C GLN A 77 13.75 9.74 11.89
N PRO A 78 13.63 11.01 11.47
CA PRO A 78 13.81 11.36 10.07
C PRO A 78 15.23 11.02 9.64
N LEU A 79 15.34 10.28 8.54
CA LEU A 79 16.61 10.00 7.87
C LEU A 79 16.96 11.11 6.88
N TRP A 80 16.13 12.12 6.68
CA TRP A 80 16.57 13.35 6.00
C TRP A 80 17.24 14.30 7.00
N ASP A 81 18.09 15.20 6.53
CA ASP A 81 18.96 16.05 7.36
C ASP A 81 18.25 17.27 7.97
N GLY A 82 17.01 17.54 7.56
CA GLY A 82 16.16 18.55 8.17
C GLY A 82 15.22 19.24 7.19
N TYR A 83 14.64 20.35 7.65
CA TYR A 83 13.83 21.23 6.82
C TYR A 83 14.66 22.43 6.35
N VAL A 84 14.33 22.93 5.16
CA VAL A 84 14.80 24.23 4.66
C VAL A 84 13.59 25.18 4.54
N ASP A 85 13.78 26.43 4.93
CA ASP A 85 12.72 27.44 4.82
C ASP A 85 12.68 28.06 3.42
N SER A 86 11.51 28.59 3.05
CA SER A 86 11.29 29.15 1.72
C SER A 86 12.27 30.27 1.36
N SER A 87 12.65 31.12 2.33
CA SER A 87 13.62 32.21 2.14
C SER A 87 15.03 31.71 1.83
N GLU A 88 15.47 30.63 2.49
CA GLU A 88 16.79 30.04 2.29
C GLU A 88 16.87 29.37 0.91
N LEU A 89 15.84 28.59 0.53
CA LEU A 89 15.78 28.00 -0.81
C LEU A 89 15.76 29.08 -1.90
N ALA A 90 14.99 30.17 -1.71
CA ALA A 90 14.95 31.27 -2.67
C ALA A 90 16.31 31.96 -2.83
N ALA A 91 17.08 32.13 -1.73
CA ALA A 91 18.45 32.63 -1.81
C ALA A 91 19.35 31.71 -2.63
N TRP A 92 19.31 30.39 -2.39
CA TRP A 92 20.10 29.43 -3.16
C TRP A 92 19.76 29.39 -4.65
N LEU A 93 18.48 29.55 -5.00
CA LEU A 93 18.03 29.63 -6.39
C LEU A 93 18.58 30.88 -7.09
N ARG A 94 18.52 32.04 -6.42
CA ARG A 94 19.08 33.30 -6.94
C ARG A 94 20.58 33.23 -7.15
N GLU A 95 21.28 32.55 -6.25
CA GLU A 95 22.73 32.36 -6.30
C GLU A 95 23.17 31.23 -7.24
N ALA A 96 22.21 30.50 -7.84
CA ALA A 96 22.47 29.30 -8.64
C ALA A 96 23.41 28.32 -7.91
N LYS A 97 23.10 28.02 -6.64
CA LYS A 97 23.92 27.18 -5.75
C LYS A 97 24.34 25.88 -6.45
N PRO A 98 25.66 25.62 -6.63
CA PRO A 98 26.13 24.41 -7.29
C PRO A 98 25.72 23.14 -6.55
N GLY A 99 25.21 22.16 -7.29
CA GLY A 99 24.78 20.87 -6.75
C GLY A 99 23.46 20.91 -5.96
N LEU A 100 22.68 21.99 -6.08
CA LEU A 100 21.30 22.05 -5.58
C LEU A 100 20.36 21.37 -6.58
N VAL A 101 19.56 20.43 -6.09
CA VAL A 101 18.44 19.86 -6.83
C VAL A 101 17.17 19.97 -6.02
N VAL A 102 16.14 20.56 -6.63
CA VAL A 102 14.78 20.58 -6.07
C VAL A 102 13.98 19.46 -6.72
N VAL A 103 13.36 18.61 -5.91
CA VAL A 103 12.53 17.49 -6.35
C VAL A 103 11.08 17.78 -5.97
N ASP A 104 10.25 18.01 -6.98
CA ASP A 104 8.82 18.25 -6.83
C ASP A 104 8.07 16.92 -6.91
N VAL A 105 7.52 16.45 -5.80
CA VAL A 105 6.80 15.17 -5.73
C VAL A 105 5.28 15.32 -5.74
N ARG A 106 4.76 16.45 -6.21
CA ARG A 106 3.32 16.62 -6.46
C ARG A 106 2.84 15.61 -7.51
N ASP A 107 1.60 15.15 -7.36
CA ASP A 107 0.95 14.19 -8.26
C ASP A 107 -0.06 14.97 -9.12
N PHE A 108 -1.36 14.66 -9.04
CA PHE A 108 -2.44 15.35 -9.76
C PHE A 108 -2.54 16.86 -9.49
N ASP A 109 -1.85 17.36 -8.47
CA ASP A 109 -1.84 18.75 -8.05
C ASP A 109 -0.59 19.53 -8.50
N PHE A 110 0.24 18.92 -9.35
CA PHE A 110 1.41 19.54 -9.94
C PHE A 110 1.02 20.69 -10.88
N ALA A 111 0.10 20.45 -11.82
CA ALA A 111 -0.33 21.47 -12.79
C ALA A 111 -1.20 22.60 -12.22
N ARG A 112 -1.69 22.50 -10.97
CA ARG A 112 -2.71 23.40 -10.40
C ARG A 112 -2.36 24.90 -10.45
N TYR A 113 -1.09 25.26 -10.32
CA TYR A 113 -0.63 26.65 -10.34
C TYR A 113 -0.03 27.06 -11.70
N GLY A 114 0.06 26.14 -12.66
CA GLY A 114 0.68 26.38 -13.97
C GLY A 114 2.19 26.63 -13.91
N CYS A 115 2.83 26.46 -12.75
CA CYS A 115 4.27 26.65 -12.57
C CYS A 115 4.86 25.65 -11.55
N LYS A 116 6.19 25.53 -11.60
CA LYS A 116 7.04 24.80 -10.65
C LYS A 116 8.13 25.72 -10.13
N ILE A 117 8.82 25.30 -9.07
CA ILE A 117 10.05 25.97 -8.64
C ILE A 117 11.07 25.87 -9.76
N SER A 118 11.77 26.96 -10.05
CA SER A 118 12.73 27.04 -11.16
C SER A 118 13.76 25.92 -11.10
N GLY A 119 13.91 25.17 -12.19
CA GLY A 119 14.84 24.04 -12.27
C GLY A 119 14.45 22.80 -11.46
N ALA A 120 13.25 22.76 -10.86
CA ALA A 120 12.80 21.57 -10.13
C ALA A 120 12.55 20.38 -11.06
N ARG A 121 13.04 19.21 -10.65
CA ARG A 121 12.77 17.92 -11.31
C ARG A 121 11.44 17.40 -10.78
N HIS A 122 10.43 17.28 -11.66
CA HIS A 122 9.15 16.69 -11.29
C HIS A 122 9.23 15.17 -11.25
N ALA A 123 8.91 14.59 -10.09
CA ALA A 123 8.92 13.16 -9.85
C ALA A 123 7.74 12.80 -8.92
N ALA A 124 6.56 12.60 -9.51
CA ALA A 124 5.31 12.33 -8.79
C ALA A 124 5.48 11.23 -7.72
N SER A 125 5.05 11.52 -6.48
CA SER A 125 5.27 10.66 -5.32
C SER A 125 4.77 9.23 -5.53
N LYS A 126 3.64 9.05 -6.24
CA LYS A 126 3.05 7.74 -6.50
C LYS A 126 3.97 6.82 -7.31
N LEU A 127 4.69 7.37 -8.28
CA LEU A 127 5.65 6.63 -9.10
C LEU A 127 7.00 6.54 -8.40
N LEU A 128 7.44 7.64 -7.79
CA LEU A 128 8.74 7.74 -7.15
C LEU A 128 8.88 6.78 -5.96
N LEU A 129 7.81 6.57 -5.19
CA LEU A 129 7.81 5.61 -4.08
C LEU A 129 7.75 4.14 -4.55
N GLN A 130 7.44 3.87 -5.83
CA GLN A 130 7.50 2.52 -6.39
C GLN A 130 8.94 2.16 -6.78
N ASP A 131 9.68 3.12 -7.36
CA ASP A 131 11.09 2.96 -7.70
C ASP A 131 11.84 4.30 -7.63
N MET A 132 12.71 4.40 -6.63
CA MET A 132 13.61 5.54 -6.40
C MET A 132 14.91 5.45 -7.20
N SER A 133 15.21 4.30 -7.82
CA SER A 133 16.48 4.04 -8.49
C SER A 133 16.79 5.04 -9.62
N PRO A 134 15.82 5.44 -10.48
CA PRO A 134 16.07 6.43 -11.53
C PRO A 134 16.49 7.79 -10.95
N LEU A 135 15.81 8.23 -9.88
CA LEU A 135 16.15 9.48 -9.21
C LEU A 135 17.55 9.41 -8.59
N ARG A 136 17.87 8.32 -7.86
CA ARG A 136 19.21 8.11 -7.29
C ARG A 136 20.28 8.19 -8.37
N SER A 137 20.14 7.41 -9.45
CA SER A 137 21.11 7.39 -10.55
C SER A 137 21.27 8.73 -11.25
N ALA A 138 20.21 9.55 -11.30
CA ALA A 138 20.25 10.88 -11.90
C ALA A 138 20.84 11.96 -10.98
N LEU A 139 21.09 11.66 -9.71
CA LEU A 139 21.62 12.58 -8.71
C LEU A 139 23.00 12.17 -8.18
N THR A 140 23.61 11.09 -8.70
CA THR A 140 24.97 10.69 -8.33
C THR A 140 26.01 11.71 -8.80
N GLY A 141 27.10 11.85 -8.05
CA GLY A 141 28.17 12.81 -8.36
C GLY A 141 27.91 14.23 -7.86
N ASP A 142 28.48 15.22 -8.55
CA ASP A 142 28.49 16.63 -8.12
C ASP A 142 27.14 17.35 -8.28
N GLU A 143 26.23 16.82 -9.09
CA GLU A 143 24.94 17.45 -9.39
C GLU A 143 23.96 17.40 -8.20
N GLY A 144 24.12 16.46 -7.26
CA GLY A 144 23.13 16.20 -6.20
C GLY A 144 23.60 16.42 -4.77
N ARG A 145 24.59 17.30 -4.53
CA ARG A 145 25.13 17.52 -3.16
C ARG A 145 24.08 17.98 -2.15
N THR A 146 23.07 18.74 -2.59
CA THR A 146 21.94 19.17 -1.74
C THR A 146 20.63 18.89 -2.49
N VAL A 147 19.85 17.94 -1.99
CA VAL A 147 18.58 17.52 -2.59
C VAL A 147 17.43 17.98 -1.70
N VAL A 148 16.56 18.84 -2.22
CA VAL A 148 15.41 19.40 -1.50
C VAL A 148 14.13 18.81 -2.06
N PHE A 149 13.46 17.98 -1.28
CA PHE A 149 12.14 17.45 -1.62
C PHE A 149 11.04 18.42 -1.19
N HIS A 150 9.99 18.52 -2.00
CA HIS A 150 8.76 19.20 -1.59
C HIS A 150 7.54 18.56 -2.24
N CYS A 151 6.37 18.77 -1.64
CA CYS A 151 5.09 18.54 -2.32
C CYS A 151 4.26 19.82 -2.27
N MET A 152 2.93 19.72 -2.23
CA MET A 152 2.06 20.90 -2.11
C MET A 152 2.23 21.61 -0.76
N PHE A 153 2.21 20.86 0.35
CA PHE A 153 2.32 21.38 1.72
C PHE A 153 3.49 20.81 2.53
N SER A 154 4.21 19.83 1.96
CA SER A 154 5.28 19.06 2.62
C SER A 154 4.90 18.42 3.96
N GLN A 155 3.64 17.99 4.13
CA GLN A 155 3.18 17.31 5.35
C GLN A 155 3.32 15.78 5.28
N PHE A 156 3.17 15.20 4.08
CA PHE A 156 3.15 13.74 3.90
C PHE A 156 4.08 13.29 2.76
N ARG A 157 3.70 13.56 1.50
CA ARG A 157 4.42 13.08 0.30
C ARG A 157 5.89 13.52 0.27
N GLY A 158 6.16 14.80 0.50
CA GLY A 158 7.54 15.34 0.52
C GLY A 158 8.43 14.64 1.55
N PRO A 159 8.07 14.67 2.85
CA PRO A 159 8.78 13.93 3.89
C PRO A 159 8.95 12.43 3.61
N LYS A 160 7.90 11.76 3.13
CA LYS A 160 7.96 10.32 2.82
C LYS A 160 8.94 10.01 1.69
N CYS A 161 8.92 10.77 0.60
CA CYS A 161 9.89 10.61 -0.48
C CYS A 161 11.32 10.91 -0.03
N ALA A 162 11.52 11.96 0.78
CA ALA A 162 12.83 12.27 1.35
C ALA A 162 13.35 11.13 2.25
N GLN A 163 12.48 10.52 3.04
CA GLN A 163 12.83 9.38 3.90
C GLN A 163 13.33 8.19 3.09
N GLU A 164 12.58 7.75 2.08
CA GLU A 164 12.97 6.60 1.26
C GLU A 164 14.23 6.89 0.44
N TYR A 165 14.34 8.11 -0.11
CA TYR A 165 15.56 8.52 -0.79
C TYR A 165 16.77 8.48 0.14
N ALA A 166 16.65 9.06 1.34
CA ALA A 166 17.71 9.07 2.33
C ALA A 166 18.10 7.66 2.81
N ARG A 167 17.13 6.76 2.99
CA ARG A 167 17.41 5.33 3.26
C ARG A 167 18.30 4.71 2.20
N LEU A 168 18.02 5.00 0.93
CA LEU A 168 18.76 4.43 -0.19
C LEU A 168 20.20 4.97 -0.25
N VAL A 169 20.41 6.28 -0.13
CA VAL A 169 21.76 6.88 -0.21
C VAL A 169 22.61 6.62 1.04
N ARG A 170 21.97 6.40 2.19
CA ARG A 170 22.68 6.00 3.42
C ARG A 170 22.98 4.50 3.48
N GLY A 171 22.05 3.67 2.98
CA GLY A 171 22.20 2.22 2.94
C GLY A 171 23.15 1.69 1.87
N SER A 172 23.42 2.47 0.82
CA SER A 172 24.35 2.10 -0.27
C SER A 172 25.83 2.23 0.10
N GLY A 173 26.18 2.76 1.28
CA GLY A 173 27.58 2.98 1.68
C GLY A 173 28.27 4.13 0.93
N GLU A 174 27.53 4.93 0.14
CA GLU A 174 28.06 6.14 -0.50
C GLU A 174 28.38 7.26 0.52
N GLY A 175 28.00 7.09 1.79
CA GLY A 175 28.50 7.89 2.92
C GLY A 175 29.87 7.46 3.47
N SER A 176 30.42 6.31 3.03
CA SER A 176 31.69 5.76 3.53
C SER A 176 32.70 5.41 2.41
N GLY A 177 32.34 5.58 1.15
CA GLY A 177 33.20 5.33 -0.03
C GLY A 177 33.36 6.54 -0.94
N GLY A 178 34.19 7.51 -0.56
CA GLY A 178 34.82 8.51 -1.45
C GLY A 178 33.94 9.59 -2.12
N GLY A 179 32.62 9.44 -2.17
CA GLY A 179 31.68 10.48 -2.61
C GLY A 179 31.30 11.43 -1.48
N ALA A 180 31.10 12.71 -1.76
CA ALA A 180 30.58 13.65 -0.77
C ALA A 180 29.15 13.25 -0.37
N GLN A 181 28.91 13.08 0.93
CA GLN A 181 27.60 12.74 1.48
C GLN A 181 26.55 13.77 1.03
N GLN A 182 25.49 13.31 0.35
CA GLN A 182 24.39 14.17 -0.07
C GLN A 182 23.61 14.69 1.14
N LYS A 183 23.28 15.98 1.12
CA LYS A 183 22.39 16.62 2.09
C LYS A 183 20.94 16.53 1.59
N VAL A 184 20.11 15.74 2.25
CA VAL A 184 18.69 15.52 1.90
C VAL A 184 17.81 16.39 2.80
N LEU A 185 17.02 17.28 2.22
CA LEU A 185 16.20 18.26 2.93
C LEU A 185 14.74 18.21 2.47
N VAL A 186 13.85 18.75 3.30
CA VAL A 186 12.44 18.97 2.94
C VAL A 186 12.12 20.46 2.98
N LEU A 187 11.51 21.01 1.93
CA LEU A 187 11.03 22.40 1.93
C LEU A 187 9.85 22.53 2.89
N ARG A 188 10.03 23.32 3.96
CA ARG A 188 8.96 23.64 4.92
C ARG A 188 7.80 24.35 4.22
N GLY A 189 6.58 23.91 4.51
CA GLY A 189 5.36 24.50 3.93
C GLY A 189 5.08 24.13 2.48
N GLY A 190 6.03 23.45 1.82
CA GLY A 190 5.91 22.99 0.44
C GLY A 190 5.71 24.12 -0.57
N PHE A 191 5.18 23.76 -1.73
CA PHE A 191 4.97 24.68 -2.84
C PHE A 191 4.02 25.83 -2.50
N VAL A 192 2.96 25.59 -1.72
CA VAL A 192 1.98 26.64 -1.39
C VAL A 192 2.62 27.76 -0.60
N GLU A 193 3.43 27.43 0.40
CA GLU A 193 4.09 28.45 1.22
C GLU A 193 5.14 29.21 0.41
N PHE A 194 5.94 28.50 -0.40
CA PHE A 194 6.92 29.11 -1.28
C PHE A 194 6.27 30.06 -2.31
N HIS A 195 5.18 29.62 -2.95
CA HIS A 195 4.39 30.43 -3.88
C HIS A 195 3.75 31.64 -3.18
N ARG A 196 3.21 31.47 -1.96
CA ARG A 196 2.65 32.58 -1.19
C ARG A 196 3.71 33.64 -0.85
N ALA A 197 4.93 33.21 -0.55
CA ALA A 197 6.02 34.10 -0.18
C ALA A 197 6.61 34.85 -1.39
N PHE A 198 6.72 34.21 -2.55
CA PHE A 198 7.50 34.72 -3.68
C PHE A 198 6.73 34.84 -5.02
N GLY A 199 5.47 34.41 -5.10
CA GLY A 199 4.69 34.42 -6.35
C GLY A 199 4.44 35.82 -6.94
N GLU A 200 4.48 36.85 -6.09
CA GLU A 200 4.36 38.26 -6.47
C GLU A 200 5.68 39.04 -6.35
N ALA A 201 6.79 38.36 -6.10
CA ALA A 201 8.09 39.01 -6.01
C ALA A 201 8.53 39.54 -7.39
N HIS A 202 9.24 40.68 -7.39
CA HIS A 202 9.76 41.30 -8.62
C HIS A 202 10.66 40.37 -9.43
N ASP A 203 11.36 39.46 -8.74
CA ASP A 203 12.30 38.49 -9.28
C ASP A 203 11.71 37.07 -9.38
N LYS A 204 10.38 36.93 -9.38
CA LYS A 204 9.70 35.62 -9.46
C LYS A 204 10.13 34.76 -10.65
N HIS A 205 10.56 35.38 -11.75
CA HIS A 205 11.05 34.70 -12.94
C HIS A 205 12.35 33.91 -12.70
N LEU A 206 13.09 34.20 -11.62
CA LEU A 206 14.24 33.41 -11.18
C LEU A 206 13.82 32.22 -10.30
N LEU A 207 12.65 32.31 -9.68
CA LEU A 207 12.18 31.38 -8.65
C LEU A 207 11.13 30.39 -9.16
N PHE A 208 10.41 30.73 -10.23
CA PHE A 208 9.36 29.92 -10.83
C PHE A 208 9.57 29.75 -12.32
N GLU A 209 9.24 28.56 -12.81
CA GLU A 209 9.23 28.19 -14.21
C GLU A 209 7.80 27.80 -14.61
N ALA A 210 7.32 28.33 -15.73
CA ALA A 210 6.01 27.97 -16.26
C ALA A 210 6.04 26.52 -16.77
N LEU A 211 4.99 25.76 -16.52
CA LEU A 211 4.87 24.40 -17.03
C LEU A 211 4.62 24.44 -18.54
N ASP A 212 5.31 23.57 -19.29
CA ASP A 212 5.05 23.40 -20.71
C ASP A 212 3.72 22.64 -20.96
N ASP A 213 3.27 22.62 -22.21
CA ASP A 213 2.00 21.98 -22.57
C ASP A 213 2.02 20.45 -22.45
N THR A 214 3.21 19.83 -22.38
CA THR A 214 3.36 18.39 -22.15
C THR A 214 3.26 18.06 -20.67
N GLU A 215 3.81 18.90 -19.80
CA GLU A 215 3.73 18.80 -18.35
C GLU A 215 2.30 19.02 -17.85
N LYS A 216 1.54 19.91 -18.51
CA LYS A 216 0.10 20.12 -18.19
C LYS A 216 -0.77 18.91 -18.52
N LYS A 217 -0.48 18.19 -19.60
CA LYS A 217 -1.28 17.05 -20.09
C LYS A 217 -1.05 15.74 -19.34
N LYS A 218 0.04 15.62 -18.57
CA LYS A 218 0.32 14.40 -17.79
C LYS A 218 -0.67 14.17 -16.65
N ASP A 219 -1.47 15.19 -16.31
CA ASP A 219 -2.40 15.19 -15.19
C ASP A 219 -3.89 15.12 -15.60
N GLU A 220 -4.20 15.10 -16.91
CA GLU A 220 -5.56 14.87 -17.48
C GLU A 220 -5.84 13.38 -17.70
#